data_AF-A0A1J3JEH1-F1
#
_entry.id   AF-A0A1J3JEH1-F1
#
_cell.length_a   1.000
_cell.length_b   1.000
_cell.length_c   1.000
_cell.angle_alpha   90.00
_cell.angle_beta   90.00
_cell.angle_gamma   90.00
#
_symmetry.space_group_name_H-M   'P 1'
#
loop_
_entity.id
_entity.type
_entity.pdbx_description
1 polymer ?
#
loop_
_entity_poly.entity_id
_entity_poly.type
_entity_poly.pdbx_seq_one_letter_code
_entity_poly.pdbx_strand_id
1 'polypeptide(L)'
;IQTWVRTYVERYYPNANLIRADTELQAWYSESINVGHADHRDAEWWPELSTVDDLVSVLTTIVWLASAQHAALNFGQYPYGGYVPNRPPLMRRLIPDESDPEFASFLEDPQKYFFSSMPSLLQTTKFMAVVDTLSTHSPDEEYIGERQQPSIWTGDAEIVDAFYGFSAEIGRIEKEIEKRNRDPSRRNRCGAGVLPYELLAPSSEPGVTCRGVPNSVSI
;
A
#
# COMPACT_ATOMS: atom_id res chain seq x y z
N ILE A 1 11.05 6.73 4.88
CA ILE A 1 11.49 5.32 4.88
C ILE A 1 12.99 5.21 4.57
N GLN A 2 13.44 5.54 3.35
CA GLN A 2 14.85 5.38 2.97
C GLN A 2 15.84 6.03 3.94
N THR A 3 15.59 7.27 4.38
CA THR A 3 16.43 7.95 5.38
C THR A 3 16.53 7.16 6.69
N TRP A 4 15.42 6.64 7.21
CA TRP A 4 15.39 5.82 8.42
C TRP A 4 16.18 4.52 8.23
N VAL A 5 15.92 3.80 7.13
CA VAL A 5 16.62 2.56 6.81
C VAL A 5 18.13 2.79 6.65
N ARG A 6 18.53 3.88 5.98
CA ARG A 6 19.94 4.23 5.82
C ARG A 6 20.62 4.48 7.17
N THR A 7 20.02 5.33 8.02
CA THR A 7 20.55 5.58 9.36
C THR A 7 20.70 4.29 10.17
N TYR A 8 19.71 3.41 10.09
CA TYR A 8 19.76 2.12 10.77
C TYR A 8 20.87 1.21 10.20
N VAL A 9 20.94 1.05 8.88
CA VAL A 9 21.93 0.18 8.22
C VAL A 9 23.35 0.69 8.46
N GLU A 10 23.62 1.98 8.31
CA GLU A 10 24.96 2.55 8.49
C GLU A 10 25.49 2.42 9.92
N ARG A 11 24.59 2.30 10.92
CA ARG A 11 24.96 2.02 12.31
C ARG A 11 25.56 0.62 12.48
N TYR A 12 24.97 -0.41 11.86
CA TYR A 12 25.39 -1.80 12.03
C TYR A 12 26.38 -2.27 10.94
N TYR A 13 26.33 -1.66 9.75
CA TYR A 13 27.17 -1.98 8.61
C TYR A 13 27.85 -0.72 8.05
N PRO A 14 28.83 -0.14 8.77
CA PRO A 14 29.54 1.06 8.31
C PRO A 14 30.38 0.86 7.04
N ASN A 15 30.58 -0.38 6.58
CA ASN A 15 31.29 -0.68 5.34
C ASN A 15 30.84 -2.01 4.71
N ALA A 16 31.11 -2.15 3.42
CA ALA A 16 30.72 -3.30 2.60
C ALA A 16 31.29 -4.64 3.07
N ASN A 17 32.46 -4.68 3.73
CA ASN A 17 33.04 -5.94 4.19
C ASN A 17 32.18 -6.59 5.28
N LEU A 18 31.53 -5.80 6.14
CA LEU A 18 30.63 -6.33 7.15
C LEU A 18 29.37 -6.95 6.55
N ILE A 19 28.84 -6.38 5.45
CA ILE A 19 27.70 -6.96 4.70
C ILE A 19 28.08 -8.33 4.10
N ARG A 20 29.26 -8.40 3.47
CA ARG A 20 29.73 -9.62 2.79
C ARG A 20 30.13 -10.72 3.77
N ALA A 21 30.61 -10.35 4.95
CA ALA A 21 31.03 -11.28 5.98
C ALA A 21 29.87 -11.79 6.86
N ASP A 22 28.71 -11.12 6.83
CA ASP A 22 27.55 -11.51 7.61
C ASP A 22 26.87 -12.74 6.99
N THR A 23 27.13 -13.90 7.59
CA THR A 23 26.60 -15.17 7.09
C THR A 23 25.09 -15.29 7.22
N GLU A 24 24.47 -14.66 8.21
CA GLU A 24 23.02 -14.71 8.41
C GLU A 24 22.32 -13.86 7.35
N LEU A 25 22.82 -12.64 7.11
CA LEU A 25 22.30 -11.74 6.08
C LEU A 25 22.42 -12.33 4.67
N GLN A 26 23.59 -12.89 4.34
CA GLN A 26 23.82 -13.52 3.03
C GLN A 26 22.95 -14.77 2.84
N ALA A 27 22.77 -15.58 3.89
CA ALA A 27 21.90 -16.75 3.83
C ALA A 27 20.42 -16.35 3.64
N TRP A 28 19.93 -15.37 4.40
CA TRP A 28 18.57 -14.83 4.26
C TRP A 28 18.30 -14.33 2.84
N TYR A 29 19.23 -13.59 2.25
CA TYR A 29 19.07 -13.05 0.90
C TYR A 29 19.09 -14.15 -0.16
N SER A 30 20.03 -15.09 -0.04
CA SER A 30 20.12 -16.24 -0.92
C SER A 30 18.86 -17.10 -0.88
N GLU A 31 18.33 -17.38 0.31
CA GLU A 31 17.09 -18.15 0.46
C GLU A 31 15.88 -17.40 -0.12
N SER A 32 15.80 -16.08 0.11
CA SER A 32 14.72 -15.24 -0.43
C SER A 32 14.63 -15.32 -1.96
N ILE A 33 15.77 -15.36 -2.66
CA ILE A 33 15.83 -15.47 -4.12
C ILE A 33 15.67 -16.91 -4.60
N ASN A 34 16.46 -17.83 -4.05
CA ASN A 34 16.58 -19.18 -4.60
C ASN A 34 15.47 -20.13 -4.17
N VAL A 35 14.80 -19.82 -3.06
CA VAL A 35 13.67 -20.61 -2.52
C VAL A 35 12.38 -19.78 -2.56
N GLY A 36 12.39 -18.58 -1.97
CA GLY A 36 11.20 -17.73 -1.89
C GLY A 36 10.68 -17.27 -3.25
N HIS A 37 11.58 -16.84 -4.14
CA HIS A 37 11.29 -16.38 -5.50
C HIS A 37 12.00 -17.23 -6.56
N ALA A 38 12.02 -18.56 -6.38
CA ALA A 38 12.80 -19.48 -7.20
C ALA A 38 12.54 -19.37 -8.72
N ASP A 39 11.32 -19.02 -9.12
CA ASP A 39 10.94 -18.81 -10.53
C ASP A 39 11.62 -17.60 -11.17
N HIS A 40 12.17 -16.70 -10.35
CA HIS A 40 12.87 -15.49 -10.76
C HIS A 40 14.34 -15.47 -10.36
N ARG A 41 14.90 -16.56 -9.82
CA ARG A 41 16.27 -16.57 -9.28
C ARG A 41 17.36 -16.14 -10.28
N ASP A 42 17.13 -16.39 -11.57
CA ASP A 42 18.07 -16.11 -12.66
C ASP A 42 17.84 -14.71 -13.29
N ALA A 43 17.01 -13.86 -12.67
CA ALA A 43 16.72 -12.53 -13.19
C ALA A 43 17.86 -11.54 -12.94
N GLU A 44 18.19 -10.72 -13.95
CA GLU A 44 19.32 -9.79 -13.92
C GLU A 44 19.15 -8.58 -12.98
N TRP A 45 17.94 -8.35 -12.46
CA TRP A 45 17.62 -7.19 -11.63
C TRP A 45 17.82 -7.42 -10.13
N TRP A 46 18.20 -8.63 -9.69
CA TRP A 46 18.55 -8.88 -8.30
C TRP A 46 19.82 -8.11 -7.92
N PRO A 47 19.81 -7.28 -6.85
CA PRO A 47 21.04 -6.70 -6.34
C PRO A 47 21.98 -7.80 -5.82
N GLU A 48 23.28 -7.54 -5.78
CA GLU A 48 24.25 -8.53 -5.29
C GLU A 48 24.28 -8.68 -3.76
N LEU A 49 23.66 -7.72 -3.04
CA LEU A 49 23.77 -7.54 -1.59
C LEU A 49 25.23 -7.54 -1.11
N SER A 50 26.06 -6.73 -1.76
CA SER A 50 27.50 -6.67 -1.48
C SER A 50 27.95 -5.33 -0.90
N THR A 51 27.07 -4.31 -0.91
CA THR A 51 27.33 -2.96 -0.42
C THR A 51 26.28 -2.49 0.58
N VAL A 52 26.60 -1.40 1.29
CA VAL A 52 25.66 -0.72 2.19
C VAL A 52 24.44 -0.22 1.41
N ASP A 53 24.64 0.33 0.22
CA ASP A 53 23.56 0.83 -0.62
C ASP A 53 22.63 -0.28 -1.12
N ASP A 54 23.17 -1.48 -1.40
CA ASP A 54 22.34 -2.64 -1.75
C ASP A 54 21.40 -2.98 -0.60
N LEU A 55 21.92 -3.10 0.63
CA LEU A 55 21.10 -3.44 1.80
C LEU A 55 20.06 -2.34 2.08
N VAL A 56 20.45 -1.07 2.00
CA VAL A 56 19.51 0.05 2.15
C VAL A 56 18.40 -0.02 1.11
N SER A 57 18.74 -0.31 -0.15
CA SER A 57 17.77 -0.43 -1.24
C SER A 57 16.79 -1.59 -1.01
N VAL A 58 17.31 -2.77 -0.67
CA VAL A 58 16.52 -3.97 -0.39
C VAL A 58 15.55 -3.74 0.77
N LEU A 59 16.06 -3.28 1.92
CA LEU A 59 15.22 -3.04 3.11
C LEU A 59 14.22 -1.89 2.90
N THR A 60 14.61 -0.81 2.22
CA THR A 60 13.69 0.28 1.86
C THR A 60 12.55 -0.24 1.00
N THR A 61 12.85 -1.11 0.04
CA THR A 61 11.85 -1.72 -0.83
C THR A 61 10.89 -2.58 -0.03
N ILE A 62 11.40 -3.47 0.83
CA ILE A 62 10.55 -4.32 1.69
C ILE A 62 9.62 -3.48 2.56
N VAL A 63 10.15 -2.48 3.26
CA VAL A 63 9.33 -1.60 4.11
C VAL A 63 8.30 -0.83 3.29
N TRP A 64 8.68 -0.32 2.10
CA TRP A 64 7.74 0.37 1.20
C TRP A 64 6.60 -0.52 0.72
N LEU A 65 6.91 -1.74 0.26
CA LEU A 65 5.92 -2.71 -0.23
C LEU A 65 4.96 -3.10 0.89
N ALA A 66 5.48 -3.42 2.08
CA ALA A 66 4.70 -3.86 3.22
C ALA A 66 3.82 -2.75 3.83
N SER A 67 4.22 -1.48 3.71
CA SER A 67 3.49 -0.35 4.31
C SER A 67 2.74 0.48 3.27
N ALA A 68 3.38 1.53 2.76
CA ALA A 68 2.75 2.57 1.96
C ALA A 68 2.22 2.07 0.61
N GLN A 69 2.89 1.13 -0.05
CA GLN A 69 2.37 0.57 -1.30
C GLN A 69 1.09 -0.23 -1.04
N HIS A 70 1.13 -1.13 -0.06
CA HIS A 70 -0.03 -1.92 0.35
C HIS A 70 -1.20 -0.99 0.72
N ALA A 71 -0.96 -0.02 1.60
CA ALA A 71 -1.98 0.91 2.05
C ALA A 71 -2.64 1.69 0.89
N ALA A 72 -1.83 2.16 -0.07
CA ALA A 72 -2.32 2.89 -1.24
C ALA A 72 -3.22 2.06 -2.17
N LEU A 73 -3.05 0.74 -2.19
CA LEU A 73 -3.86 -0.18 -3.01
C LEU A 73 -5.06 -0.76 -2.24
N ASN A 74 -4.93 -0.87 -0.91
CA ASN A 74 -5.86 -1.61 -0.06
C ASN A 74 -6.99 -0.75 0.52
N PHE A 75 -6.69 0.33 1.26
CA PHE A 75 -7.69 1.04 2.08
C PHE A 75 -8.64 1.92 1.27
N GLY A 76 -8.44 2.00 -0.06
CA GLY A 76 -9.38 2.63 -0.99
C GLY A 76 -10.42 1.66 -1.57
N GLN A 77 -10.34 0.36 -1.28
CA GLN A 77 -11.21 -0.65 -1.90
C GLN A 77 -12.69 -0.38 -1.62
N TYR A 78 -13.12 -0.19 -0.38
CA TYR A 78 -14.51 0.15 -0.05
C TYR A 78 -14.84 1.63 -0.33
N PRO A 79 -14.01 2.62 0.04
CA PRO A 79 -14.31 4.02 -0.26
C PRO A 79 -14.60 4.31 -1.74
N TYR A 80 -13.90 3.65 -2.67
CA TYR A 80 -14.16 3.78 -4.10
C TYR A 80 -15.06 2.68 -4.67
N GLY A 81 -14.97 1.44 -4.18
CA GLY A 81 -15.65 0.28 -4.74
C GLY A 81 -16.96 -0.11 -4.07
N GLY A 82 -17.27 0.46 -2.90
CA GLY A 82 -18.52 0.20 -2.17
C GLY A 82 -19.76 0.65 -2.96
N TYR A 83 -19.61 1.66 -3.82
CA TYR A 83 -20.57 1.93 -4.89
C TYR A 83 -20.16 1.13 -6.14
N VAL A 84 -20.68 -0.09 -6.28
CA VAL A 84 -20.27 -1.05 -7.31
C VAL A 84 -20.32 -0.52 -8.75
N PRO A 85 -21.27 0.35 -9.19
CA PRO A 85 -21.19 0.97 -10.51
C PRO A 85 -19.90 1.74 -10.79
N ASN A 86 -19.21 2.25 -9.78
CA ASN A 86 -17.91 2.91 -9.93
C ASN A 86 -16.76 1.91 -10.15
N ARG A 87 -16.85 0.70 -9.59
CA ARG A 87 -15.81 -0.35 -9.71
C ARG A 87 -16.45 -1.76 -9.77
N PRO A 88 -17.08 -2.14 -10.89
CA PRO A 88 -17.66 -3.46 -11.02
C PRO A 88 -16.59 -4.56 -10.95
N PRO A 89 -16.76 -5.60 -10.11
CA PRO A 89 -15.84 -6.74 -10.09
C PRO A 89 -15.97 -7.64 -11.33
N LEU A 90 -17.11 -7.57 -12.04
CA LEU A 90 -17.37 -8.31 -13.27
C LEU A 90 -18.47 -7.64 -14.10
N MET A 91 -18.54 -8.02 -15.37
CA MET A 91 -19.66 -7.74 -16.27
C MET A 91 -20.27 -9.06 -16.76
N ARG A 92 -21.60 -9.15 -16.81
CA ARG A 92 -22.38 -10.33 -17.20
C ARG A 92 -22.74 -10.36 -18.68
N ARG A 93 -22.49 -9.28 -19.41
CA ARG A 93 -22.82 -9.13 -20.83
C ARG A 93 -21.67 -8.48 -21.56
N LEU A 94 -21.57 -8.79 -22.85
CA LEU A 94 -20.70 -8.11 -23.79
C LEU A 94 -21.37 -6.81 -24.27
N ILE A 95 -20.59 -5.99 -24.96
CA ILE A 95 -21.13 -4.91 -25.78
C ILE A 95 -21.87 -5.58 -26.96
N PRO A 96 -23.15 -5.29 -27.19
CA PRO A 96 -23.91 -5.93 -28.26
C PRO A 96 -23.42 -5.43 -29.62
N ASP A 97 -23.29 -6.34 -30.58
CA ASP A 97 -23.05 -6.03 -31.99
C ASP A 97 -24.34 -5.54 -32.65
N GLU A 98 -24.26 -4.76 -33.73
CA GLU A 98 -25.46 -4.27 -34.45
C GLU A 98 -26.36 -5.40 -34.97
N SER A 99 -25.80 -6.59 -35.21
CA SER A 99 -26.54 -7.78 -35.61
C SER A 99 -27.21 -8.53 -34.45
N ASP A 100 -26.87 -8.20 -33.19
CA ASP A 100 -27.45 -8.85 -32.01
C ASP A 100 -28.88 -8.38 -31.75
N PRO A 101 -29.81 -9.29 -31.37
CA PRO A 101 -31.16 -8.89 -30.97
C PRO A 101 -31.19 -7.88 -29.81
N GLU A 102 -30.18 -7.91 -28.95
CA GLU A 102 -30.06 -7.05 -27.77
C GLU A 102 -29.63 -5.62 -28.11
N PHE A 103 -29.12 -5.36 -29.32
CA PHE A 103 -28.65 -4.05 -29.76
C PHE A 103 -29.77 -3.00 -29.75
N ALA A 104 -30.98 -3.39 -30.15
CA ALA A 104 -32.15 -2.53 -30.09
C ALA A 104 -32.47 -2.10 -28.65
N SER A 105 -32.36 -3.02 -27.67
CA SER A 105 -32.56 -2.70 -26.25
C SER A 105 -31.46 -1.82 -25.68
N PHE A 106 -30.22 -1.99 -26.16
CA PHE A 106 -29.12 -1.07 -25.82
C PHE A 106 -29.36 0.34 -26.35
N LEU A 107 -29.83 0.50 -27.59
CA LEU A 107 -30.13 1.80 -28.18
C LEU A 107 -31.33 2.50 -27.52
N GLU A 108 -32.36 1.73 -27.15
CA GLU A 108 -33.55 2.26 -26.48
C GLU A 108 -33.22 2.78 -25.06
N ASP A 109 -32.46 2.01 -24.28
CA ASP A 109 -32.07 2.39 -22.92
C ASP A 109 -30.66 1.87 -22.56
N PRO A 110 -29.61 2.65 -22.89
CA PRO A 110 -28.23 2.29 -22.60
C PRO A 110 -27.95 2.12 -21.11
N GLN A 111 -28.64 2.88 -20.25
CA GLN A 111 -28.43 2.83 -18.80
C GLN A 111 -28.97 1.52 -18.23
N LYS A 112 -30.18 1.13 -18.63
CA LYS A 112 -30.76 -0.16 -18.24
C LYS A 112 -29.94 -1.32 -18.78
N TYR A 113 -29.44 -1.24 -20.01
CA TYR A 113 -28.54 -2.26 -20.55
C TYR A 113 -27.25 -2.36 -19.72
N PHE A 114 -26.63 -1.23 -19.38
CA PHE A 114 -25.47 -1.18 -18.49
C PHE A 114 -25.76 -1.83 -17.14
N PHE A 115 -26.83 -1.42 -16.43
CA PHE A 115 -27.20 -2.03 -15.15
C PHE A 115 -27.56 -3.52 -15.26
N SER A 116 -28.14 -3.96 -16.38
CA SER A 116 -28.38 -5.39 -16.62
C SER A 116 -27.09 -6.18 -16.84
N SER A 117 -26.02 -5.50 -17.27
CA SER A 117 -24.68 -6.05 -17.47
C SER A 117 -23.86 -6.08 -16.18
N MET A 118 -24.20 -5.25 -15.18
CA MET A 118 -23.57 -5.23 -13.86
C MET A 118 -23.82 -6.52 -13.06
N PRO A 119 -23.05 -6.82 -12.00
CA PRO A 119 -23.28 -7.98 -11.15
C PRO A 119 -24.70 -8.00 -10.55
N SER A 120 -25.21 -9.18 -10.27
CA SER A 120 -26.50 -9.32 -9.55
C SER A 120 -26.41 -8.75 -8.13
N LEU A 121 -27.56 -8.48 -7.50
CA LEU A 121 -27.61 -7.98 -6.12
C LEU A 121 -26.80 -8.86 -5.16
N LEU A 122 -26.95 -10.18 -5.24
CA LEU A 122 -26.21 -11.11 -4.39
C LEU A 122 -24.69 -11.03 -4.61
N GLN A 123 -24.24 -10.89 -5.87
CA GLN A 123 -22.81 -10.76 -6.19
C GLN A 123 -22.26 -9.42 -5.69
N THR A 124 -23.02 -8.34 -5.89
CA THR A 124 -22.70 -7.00 -5.38
C THR A 124 -22.57 -7.00 -3.87
N THR A 125 -23.53 -7.57 -3.13
CA THR A 125 -23.47 -7.63 -1.66
C THR A 125 -22.26 -8.43 -1.17
N LYS A 126 -21.94 -9.56 -1.82
CA LYS A 126 -20.75 -10.35 -1.48
C LYS A 126 -19.45 -9.56 -1.70
N PHE A 127 -19.33 -8.88 -2.85
CA PHE A 127 -18.18 -8.04 -3.14
C PHE A 127 -18.03 -6.91 -2.13
N MET A 128 -19.11 -6.19 -1.85
CA MET A 128 -19.13 -5.10 -0.87
C MET A 128 -18.68 -5.57 0.52
N ALA A 129 -19.17 -6.72 1.00
CA ALA A 129 -18.77 -7.26 2.30
C ALA A 129 -17.27 -7.59 2.38
N VAL A 130 -16.71 -8.13 1.30
CA VAL A 130 -15.27 -8.42 1.22
C VAL A 130 -14.47 -7.12 1.25
N VAL A 131 -14.76 -6.16 0.37
CA VAL A 131 -13.96 -4.93 0.31
C VAL A 131 -14.14 -4.04 1.54
N ASP A 132 -15.30 -4.10 2.22
CA ASP A 132 -15.52 -3.45 3.52
C ASP A 132 -14.57 -4.00 4.58
N THR A 133 -14.53 -5.34 4.70
CA THR A 133 -13.62 -6.04 5.61
C THR A 133 -12.16 -5.69 5.31
N LEU A 134 -11.75 -5.75 4.05
CA LEU A 134 -10.37 -5.48 3.64
C LEU A 134 -9.96 -4.00 3.80
N SER A 135 -10.92 -3.08 3.85
CA SER A 135 -10.66 -1.63 4.03
C SER A 135 -10.70 -1.19 5.49
N THR A 136 -10.93 -2.11 6.43
CA THR A 136 -11.15 -1.79 7.84
C THR A 136 -9.84 -1.87 8.62
N HIS A 137 -9.46 -0.79 9.28
CA HIS A 137 -8.36 -0.78 10.24
C HIS A 137 -8.78 -1.41 11.57
N SER A 138 -7.92 -2.31 12.07
CA SER A 138 -8.06 -2.88 13.43
C SER A 138 -7.86 -1.80 14.49
N PRO A 139 -8.54 -1.88 15.65
CA PRO A 139 -8.24 -1.05 16.82
C PRO A 139 -6.81 -1.19 17.35
N ASP A 140 -6.18 -2.34 17.09
CA ASP A 140 -4.85 -2.68 17.58
C ASP A 140 -3.76 -2.53 16.51
N GLU A 141 -4.04 -1.83 15.40
CA GLU A 141 -3.10 -1.62 14.30
C GLU A 141 -1.89 -0.76 14.71
N GLU A 142 -0.72 -1.07 14.13
CA GLU A 142 0.50 -0.27 14.29
C GLU A 142 0.84 0.45 12.97
N TYR A 143 0.81 1.78 13.00
CA TYR A 143 1.05 2.60 11.83
C TYR A 143 2.54 2.91 11.60
N ILE A 144 2.87 3.34 10.38
CA ILE A 144 4.22 3.73 10.03
C ILE A 144 4.73 4.85 10.95
N GLY A 145 5.92 4.65 11.52
CA GLY A 145 6.47 5.58 12.51
C GLY A 145 5.96 5.34 13.94
N GLU A 146 5.15 4.30 14.15
CA GLU A 146 4.72 3.85 15.46
C GLU A 146 5.32 2.47 15.78
N ARG A 147 5.38 2.18 17.08
CA ARG A 147 5.74 0.87 17.62
C ARG A 147 5.15 0.75 19.03
N GLN A 148 4.59 -0.40 19.41
CA GLN A 148 4.06 -0.63 20.77
C GLN A 148 5.11 -0.38 21.88
N GLN A 149 6.36 -0.77 21.64
CA GLN A 149 7.47 -0.62 22.58
C GLN A 149 8.61 0.18 21.96
N PRO A 150 8.48 1.52 21.83
CA PRO A 150 9.35 2.32 20.97
C PRO A 150 10.79 2.45 21.50
N SER A 151 11.01 2.27 22.80
CA SER A 151 12.31 2.54 23.44
C SER A 151 13.05 1.31 23.96
N ILE A 152 12.45 0.11 23.92
CA ILE A 152 13.02 -1.08 24.58
C ILE A 152 13.24 -2.28 23.65
N TRP A 153 12.91 -2.13 22.36
CA TRP A 153 13.15 -3.16 21.35
C TRP A 153 14.63 -3.35 21.00
N THR A 154 15.46 -2.37 21.36
CA THR A 154 16.91 -2.39 21.21
C THR A 154 17.56 -1.71 22.41
N GLY A 155 18.77 -2.12 22.76
CA GLY A 155 19.61 -1.43 23.75
C GLY A 155 20.39 -0.25 23.17
N ASP A 156 20.34 -0.02 21.84
CA ASP A 156 21.07 1.07 21.19
C ASP A 156 20.27 2.38 21.23
N ALA A 157 20.67 3.29 22.12
CA ALA A 157 20.00 4.58 22.30
C ALA A 157 20.02 5.44 21.04
N GLU A 158 21.08 5.38 20.23
CA GLU A 158 21.19 6.17 19.00
C GLU A 158 20.13 5.74 17.97
N ILE A 159 19.80 4.45 17.93
CA ILE A 159 18.78 3.90 17.05
C ILE A 159 17.36 4.21 17.55
N VAL A 160 17.15 4.21 18.86
CA VAL A 160 15.88 4.66 19.46
C VAL A 160 15.65 6.13 19.11
N ASP A 161 16.66 6.99 19.26
CA ASP A 161 16.57 8.41 18.91
C ASP A 161 16.34 8.62 17.40
N ALA A 162 17.02 7.85 16.55
CA ALA A 162 16.80 7.88 15.10
C ALA A 162 15.36 7.46 14.72
N PHE A 163 14.77 6.49 15.44
CA PHE A 163 13.37 6.10 15.24
C PHE A 163 12.41 7.23 15.61
N TYR A 164 12.63 7.91 16.74
CA TYR A 164 11.83 9.10 17.09
C TYR A 164 11.95 10.22 16.04
N GLY A 165 13.15 10.41 15.48
CA GLY A 165 13.35 11.31 14.34
C GLY A 165 12.52 10.92 13.11
N PHE A 166 12.45 9.62 12.82
CA PHE A 166 11.59 9.09 11.76
C PHE A 166 10.10 9.31 12.05
N SER A 167 9.62 8.99 13.25
CA SER A 167 8.23 9.22 13.67
C SER A 167 7.83 10.71 13.56
N ALA A 168 8.73 11.61 13.97
CA ALA A 168 8.50 13.04 13.85
C ALA A 168 8.39 13.50 12.39
N GLU A 169 9.22 12.94 11.49
CA GLU A 169 9.15 13.24 10.07
C GLU A 169 7.88 12.70 9.42
N ILE A 170 7.42 11.50 9.79
CA ILE A 170 6.13 10.95 9.37
C ILE A 170 4.99 11.90 9.76
N GLY A 171 4.96 12.41 10.99
CA GLY A 171 3.97 13.39 11.43
C GLY A 171 4.04 14.74 10.68
N ARG A 172 5.21 15.14 10.17
CA ARG A 172 5.33 16.32 9.29
C ARG A 172 4.78 16.05 7.90
N ILE A 173 5.04 14.87 7.34
CA ILE A 173 4.52 14.45 6.04
C ILE A 173 3.00 14.46 6.03
N GLU A 174 2.36 14.01 7.12
CA GLU A 174 0.90 14.06 7.25
C GLU A 174 0.35 15.48 7.11
N LYS A 175 0.93 16.44 7.84
CA LYS A 175 0.55 17.87 7.75
C LYS A 175 0.73 18.43 6.34
N GLU A 176 1.76 17.99 5.63
CA GLU A 176 1.98 18.38 4.24
C GLU A 176 0.93 17.75 3.30
N ILE A 177 0.50 16.50 3.53
CA ILE A 177 -0.61 15.88 2.80
C ILE A 177 -1.92 16.65 3.03
N GLU A 178 -2.24 16.98 4.29
CA GLU A 178 -3.42 17.79 4.62
C GLU A 178 -3.39 19.15 3.91
N LYS A 179 -2.25 19.84 3.94
CA LYS A 179 -2.05 21.11 3.24
C LYS A 179 -2.26 20.95 1.74
N ARG A 180 -1.75 19.87 1.13
CA ARG A 180 -1.96 19.57 -0.30
C ARG A 180 -3.41 19.31 -0.64
N ASN A 181 -4.15 18.65 0.24
CA ASN A 181 -5.57 18.36 0.04
C ASN A 181 -6.46 19.61 0.19
N ARG A 182 -6.02 20.62 0.94
CA ARG A 182 -6.73 21.91 1.10
C ARG A 182 -6.41 22.94 0.01
N ASP A 183 -5.43 22.67 -0.85
CA ASP A 183 -4.97 23.61 -1.87
C ASP A 183 -5.86 23.54 -3.12
N PRO A 184 -6.70 24.57 -3.40
CA PRO A 184 -7.64 24.55 -4.51
C PRO A 184 -6.97 24.54 -5.90
N SER A 185 -5.67 24.85 -5.98
CA SER A 185 -4.91 24.71 -7.23
C SER A 185 -4.66 23.24 -7.58
N ARG A 186 -4.72 22.32 -6.60
CA ARG A 186 -4.51 20.87 -6.78
C ARG A 186 -5.82 20.13 -7.04
N ARG A 187 -6.44 20.43 -8.19
CA ARG A 187 -7.78 19.92 -8.59
C ARG A 187 -7.92 18.40 -8.61
N ASN A 188 -6.83 17.65 -8.73
CA ASN A 188 -6.84 16.17 -8.65
C ASN A 188 -7.02 15.65 -7.22
N ARG A 189 -7.11 16.53 -6.21
CA ARG A 189 -7.18 16.19 -4.78
C ARG A 189 -8.29 16.92 -4.03
N CYS A 190 -9.01 17.82 -4.70
CA CYS A 190 -10.08 18.61 -4.10
C CYS A 190 -11.04 19.13 -5.16
N GLY A 191 -12.31 19.24 -4.81
CA GLY A 191 -13.36 19.76 -5.69
C GLY A 191 -14.64 18.91 -5.65
N ALA A 192 -15.65 19.32 -6.41
CA ALA A 192 -16.90 18.57 -6.49
C ALA A 192 -16.65 17.16 -7.05
N GLY A 193 -17.03 16.13 -6.29
CA GLY A 193 -16.84 14.72 -6.66
C GLY A 193 -15.41 14.20 -6.52
N VAL A 194 -14.48 14.99 -5.98
CA VAL A 194 -13.08 14.58 -5.76
C VAL A 194 -12.83 14.43 -4.27
N LEU A 195 -12.61 13.20 -3.81
CA LEU A 195 -12.22 12.92 -2.44
C LEU A 195 -10.77 13.40 -2.19
N PRO A 196 -10.48 14.03 -1.04
CA PRO A 196 -9.11 14.23 -0.58
C PRO A 196 -8.34 12.92 -0.63
N TYR A 197 -7.16 12.93 -1.24
CA TYR A 197 -6.36 11.71 -1.33
C TYR A 197 -5.57 11.53 -0.02
N GLU A 198 -6.08 10.65 0.83
CA GLU A 198 -5.52 10.38 2.17
C GLU A 198 -4.98 8.95 2.33
N LEU A 199 -4.97 8.13 1.27
CA LEU A 199 -4.45 6.76 1.31
C LEU A 199 -2.95 6.63 1.66
N LEU A 200 -2.23 7.76 1.66
CA LEU A 200 -0.83 7.84 2.12
C LEU A 200 -0.67 8.74 3.36
N ALA A 201 -1.78 9.17 3.97
CA ALA A 201 -1.74 9.82 5.29
C ALA A 201 -1.34 8.74 6.32
N PRO A 202 -0.28 8.96 7.11
CA PRO A 202 0.29 7.93 7.98
C PRO A 202 -0.67 7.39 9.04
N SER A 203 -1.40 8.26 9.74
CA SER A 203 -2.26 7.87 10.85
C SER A 203 -3.71 7.63 10.45
N SER A 204 -4.40 6.77 11.20
CA SER A 204 -5.85 6.57 11.10
C SER A 204 -6.43 6.13 12.44
N GLU A 205 -7.71 6.44 12.62
CA GLU A 205 -8.57 5.78 13.61
C GLU A 205 -8.98 4.38 13.11
N PRO A 206 -9.53 3.52 14.00
CA PRO A 206 -10.07 2.22 13.61
C PRO A 206 -11.30 2.36 12.67
N GLY A 207 -11.53 1.35 11.83
CA GLY A 207 -12.66 1.34 10.88
C GLY A 207 -12.26 1.62 9.43
N VAL A 208 -13.27 1.87 8.58
CA VAL A 208 -13.07 2.23 7.16
C VAL A 208 -12.91 3.74 7.04
N THR A 209 -11.67 4.20 6.90
CA THR A 209 -11.33 5.64 6.97
C THR A 209 -10.76 6.21 5.67
N CYS A 210 -10.37 5.36 4.71
CA CYS A 210 -9.69 5.77 3.47
C CYS A 210 -8.33 6.47 3.70
N ARG A 211 -7.68 6.18 4.83
CA ARG A 211 -6.39 6.76 5.25
C ARG A 211 -5.69 5.82 6.23
N GLY A 212 -4.45 6.11 6.58
CA GLY A 212 -3.64 5.27 7.46
C GLY A 212 -2.71 4.37 6.68
N VAL A 213 -1.46 4.31 7.12
CA VAL A 213 -0.42 3.46 6.53
C VAL A 213 0.09 2.52 7.62
N PRO A 214 -0.41 1.28 7.70
CA PRO A 214 0.12 0.26 8.60
C PRO A 214 1.59 -0.06 8.33
N ASN A 215 2.27 -0.63 9.32
CA ASN A 215 3.63 -1.14 9.17
C ASN A 215 3.72 -2.38 8.25
N SER A 216 2.60 -3.06 7.98
CA SER A 216 2.58 -4.37 7.32
C SER A 216 1.35 -4.61 6.43
N VAL A 217 1.39 -5.72 5.69
CA VAL A 217 0.22 -6.29 5.00
C VAL A 217 -0.62 -7.05 6.03
N SER A 218 -1.44 -6.31 6.78
CA SER A 218 -2.18 -6.80 7.95
C SER A 218 -3.62 -7.23 7.67
N ILE A 219 -4.13 -6.99 6.45
CA ILE A 219 -5.45 -7.37 5.96
C ILE A 219 -5.41 -7.55 4.44
#